data_AF-A0A1G4QSW9-F1
#
_entry.id   AF-A0A1G4QSW9-F1
#
_cell.length_a   1.000
_cell.length_b   1.000
_cell.length_c   1.000
_cell.angle_alpha   90.00
_cell.angle_beta   90.00
_cell.angle_gamma   90.00
#
_symmetry.space_group_name_H-M   'P 1'
#
loop_
_entity.id
_entity.type
_entity.pdbx_description
1 polymer ?
#
loop_
_entity_poly.entity_id
_entity_poly.type
_entity_poly.pdbx_seq_one_letter_code
_entity_poly.pdbx_strand_id
1 'polypeptide(L)'
;MTRDELTQKIANTIGKLKVLELSRILTEQQFDLRDLIEITFHADKPLGFRAAWLLENMFLKDPEVFTNNLEYLIERLPQVTNPGCQRHYAKILMHATEEKEQSPVKQKLNSIDLEPAVEQLFDWMIDPKVKIAVKVFAGWALFNLRHRYPWVADELPAQLEFLTRNGTAAIQSAGKKMTKELRSKPL
;
A
#
# COMPACT_ATOMS: atom_id res chain seq x y z
N MET A 1 -19.72 -12.70 -9.01
CA MET A 1 -20.12 -12.25 -7.66
C MET A 1 -20.43 -10.79 -7.73
N THR A 2 -21.51 -10.31 -7.12
CA THR A 2 -21.86 -8.88 -7.06
C THR A 2 -21.18 -8.20 -5.86
N ARG A 3 -21.18 -6.86 -5.85
CA ARG A 3 -20.70 -6.05 -4.72
C ARG A 3 -21.42 -6.39 -3.41
N ASP A 4 -22.74 -6.55 -3.45
CA ASP A 4 -23.55 -6.88 -2.27
C ASP A 4 -23.26 -8.29 -1.75
N GLU A 5 -23.13 -9.26 -2.66
CA GLU A 5 -22.74 -10.64 -2.30
C GLU A 5 -21.38 -10.69 -1.62
N LEU A 6 -20.40 -9.94 -2.15
CA LEU A 6 -19.07 -9.86 -1.53
C LEU A 6 -19.15 -9.22 -0.15
N THR A 7 -19.86 -8.10 -0.03
CA THR A 7 -20.05 -7.37 1.24
C THR A 7 -20.65 -8.28 2.30
N GLN A 8 -21.67 -9.06 1.96
CA GLN A 8 -22.25 -10.06 2.87
C GLN A 8 -21.25 -11.15 3.27
N LYS A 9 -20.47 -11.67 2.32
CA LYS A 9 -19.45 -12.71 2.58
C LYS A 9 -18.33 -12.25 3.51
N ILE A 10 -18.05 -10.94 3.58
CA ILE A 10 -17.03 -10.36 4.45
C ILE A 10 -17.61 -9.52 5.60
N ALA A 11 -18.92 -9.54 5.84
CA ALA A 11 -19.53 -8.79 6.93
C ALA A 11 -18.99 -9.23 8.30
N ASN A 12 -18.80 -10.53 8.48
CA ASN A 12 -18.32 -11.13 9.72
C ASN A 12 -16.82 -11.42 9.70
N THR A 13 -16.28 -11.82 10.85
CA THR A 13 -14.85 -12.12 10.97
C THR A 13 -14.42 -13.29 10.10
N ILE A 14 -13.51 -13.00 9.16
CA ILE A 14 -12.89 -13.98 8.28
C ILE A 14 -11.41 -14.18 8.65
N GLY A 15 -10.96 -15.43 8.58
CA GLY A 15 -9.56 -15.81 8.75
C GLY A 15 -8.80 -15.82 7.43
N LYS A 16 -7.47 -16.00 7.52
CA LYS A 16 -6.56 -16.00 6.36
C LYS A 16 -6.96 -17.00 5.27
N LEU A 17 -7.39 -18.21 5.63
CA LEU A 17 -7.82 -19.22 4.65
C LEU A 17 -8.98 -18.71 3.79
N LYS A 18 -9.98 -18.08 4.42
CA LYS A 18 -11.13 -17.52 3.71
C LYS A 18 -10.75 -16.33 2.84
N VAL A 19 -9.81 -15.49 3.29
CA VAL A 19 -9.27 -14.38 2.50
C VAL A 19 -8.58 -14.89 1.24
N LEU A 20 -7.76 -15.94 1.34
CA LEU A 20 -7.09 -16.53 0.18
C LEU A 20 -8.10 -17.16 -0.79
N GLU A 21 -9.08 -17.89 -0.27
CA GLU A 21 -10.17 -18.48 -1.05
C GLU A 21 -10.96 -17.41 -1.82
N LEU A 22 -11.41 -16.36 -1.12
CA LEU A 22 -12.16 -15.27 -1.73
C LEU A 22 -11.32 -14.47 -2.72
N SER A 23 -10.06 -14.16 -2.42
CA SER A 23 -9.16 -13.45 -3.35
C SER A 23 -9.02 -14.21 -4.66
N ARG A 24 -8.84 -15.53 -4.59
CA ARG A 24 -8.80 -16.40 -5.78
C ARG A 24 -10.11 -16.35 -6.56
N ILE A 25 -11.26 -16.47 -5.89
CA ILE A 25 -12.58 -16.40 -6.54
C ILE A 25 -12.78 -15.05 -7.23
N LEU A 26 -12.39 -13.95 -6.60
CA LEU A 26 -12.53 -12.60 -7.19
C LEU A 26 -11.66 -12.44 -8.44
N THR A 27 -10.42 -12.94 -8.41
CA THR A 27 -9.55 -12.95 -9.59
C THR A 27 -10.13 -13.79 -10.73
N GLU A 28 -10.55 -15.03 -10.45
CA GLU A 28 -11.10 -15.95 -11.47
C GLU A 28 -12.40 -15.44 -12.09
N GLN A 29 -13.23 -14.76 -11.30
CA GLN A 29 -14.48 -14.17 -11.78
C GLN A 29 -14.30 -12.77 -12.38
N GLN A 30 -13.06 -12.26 -12.46
CA GLN A 30 -12.76 -10.90 -12.93
C GLN A 30 -13.64 -9.85 -12.25
N PHE A 31 -13.76 -9.96 -10.92
CA PHE A 31 -14.52 -9.00 -10.12
C PHE A 31 -13.99 -7.58 -10.35
N ASP A 32 -14.88 -6.61 -10.46
CA ASP A 32 -14.48 -5.22 -10.69
C ASP A 32 -13.64 -4.70 -9.51
N LEU A 33 -12.36 -4.44 -9.79
CA LEU A 33 -11.43 -3.93 -8.78
C LEU A 33 -11.84 -2.56 -8.25
N ARG A 34 -12.53 -1.72 -9.05
CA ARG A 34 -13.04 -0.44 -8.55
C ARG A 34 -14.09 -0.67 -7.47
N ASP A 35 -15.00 -1.62 -7.67
CA ASP A 35 -15.97 -1.99 -6.64
C ASP A 35 -15.26 -2.49 -5.37
N LEU A 36 -14.22 -3.31 -5.50
CA LEU A 36 -13.46 -3.79 -4.34
C LEU A 36 -12.77 -2.63 -3.61
N ILE A 37 -12.16 -1.71 -4.35
CA ILE A 37 -11.55 -0.48 -3.82
C ILE A 37 -12.61 0.34 -3.08
N GLU A 38 -13.79 0.54 -3.65
CA GLU A 38 -14.88 1.29 -3.03
C GLU A 38 -15.39 0.65 -1.74
N ILE A 39 -15.43 -0.69 -1.65
CA ILE A 39 -15.78 -1.38 -0.40
C ILE A 39 -14.75 -1.08 0.70
N THR A 40 -13.48 -0.82 0.38
CA THR A 40 -12.47 -0.49 1.41
C THR A 40 -12.77 0.82 2.17
N PHE A 41 -13.58 1.71 1.57
CA PHE A 41 -14.04 2.99 2.13
C PHE A 41 -15.40 2.89 2.84
N HIS A 42 -15.91 1.68 3.07
CA HIS A 42 -17.19 1.48 3.74
C HIS A 42 -17.20 2.06 5.17
N ALA A 43 -18.36 2.60 5.59
CA ALA A 43 -18.52 3.24 6.90
C ALA A 43 -18.26 2.26 8.08
N ASP A 44 -18.62 0.98 7.90
CA ASP A 44 -18.17 -0.11 8.78
C ASP A 44 -16.67 -0.36 8.57
N LYS A 45 -15.85 0.11 9.52
CA LYS A 45 -14.38 0.02 9.48
C LYS A 45 -13.87 -1.43 9.43
N PRO A 46 -14.37 -2.38 10.25
CA PRO A 46 -14.06 -3.81 10.08
C PRO A 46 -14.32 -4.34 8.68
N LEU A 47 -15.43 -3.97 8.05
CA LEU A 47 -15.75 -4.41 6.68
C LEU A 47 -14.74 -3.85 5.67
N GLY A 48 -14.48 -2.53 5.72
CA GLY A 48 -13.50 -1.89 4.86
C GLY A 48 -12.09 -2.48 5.02
N PHE A 49 -11.69 -2.81 6.25
CA PHE A 49 -10.43 -3.50 6.54
C PHE A 49 -10.35 -4.88 5.85
N ARG A 50 -11.40 -5.69 5.92
CA ARG A 50 -11.42 -7.02 5.27
C ARG A 50 -11.37 -6.91 3.75
N ALA A 51 -12.04 -5.92 3.17
CA ALA A 51 -11.95 -5.64 1.74
C ALA A 51 -10.53 -5.23 1.34
N ALA A 52 -9.88 -4.35 2.11
CA ALA A 52 -8.48 -3.99 1.88
C ALA A 52 -7.54 -5.19 2.05
N TRP A 53 -7.87 -6.12 2.95
CA TRP A 53 -7.11 -7.36 3.11
C TRP A 53 -7.25 -8.28 1.88
N LEU A 54 -8.44 -8.42 1.30
CA LEU A 54 -8.62 -9.11 0.02
C LEU A 54 -7.82 -8.43 -1.10
N LEU A 55 -7.92 -7.11 -1.21
CA LEU A 55 -7.22 -6.29 -2.19
C LEU A 55 -5.70 -6.51 -2.13
N GLU A 56 -5.10 -6.48 -0.92
CA GLU A 56 -3.66 -6.79 -0.74
C GLU A 56 -3.34 -8.22 -1.21
N ASN A 57 -4.15 -9.21 -0.86
CA ASN A 57 -3.85 -10.60 -1.21
C ASN A 57 -3.99 -10.87 -2.71
N MET A 58 -4.93 -10.21 -3.38
CA MET A 58 -5.02 -10.24 -4.84
C MET A 58 -3.76 -9.64 -5.46
N PHE A 59 -3.34 -8.45 -5.02
CA PHE A 59 -2.16 -7.77 -5.55
C PHE A 59 -0.88 -8.60 -5.36
N LEU A 60 -0.66 -9.16 -4.16
CA LEU A 60 0.54 -9.97 -3.88
C LEU A 60 0.55 -11.32 -4.62
N LYS A 61 -0.61 -11.79 -5.09
CA LYS A 61 -0.72 -13.06 -5.81
C LYS A 61 -0.50 -12.88 -7.30
N ASP A 62 -1.12 -11.84 -7.86
CA ASP A 62 -1.07 -11.52 -9.28
C ASP A 62 -1.21 -10.00 -9.45
N PRO A 63 -0.11 -9.24 -9.42
CA PRO A 63 -0.17 -7.79 -9.45
C PRO A 63 -0.61 -7.25 -10.83
N GLU A 64 -0.47 -8.04 -11.90
CA GLU A 64 -0.81 -7.61 -13.26
C GLU A 64 -2.32 -7.35 -13.44
N VAL A 65 -3.19 -8.03 -12.68
CA VAL A 65 -4.65 -7.80 -12.72
C VAL A 65 -5.02 -6.37 -12.30
N PHE A 66 -4.13 -5.68 -11.59
CA PHE A 66 -4.35 -4.30 -11.16
C PHE A 66 -3.99 -3.27 -12.22
N THR A 67 -3.29 -3.62 -13.31
CA THR A 67 -2.74 -2.66 -14.27
C THR A 67 -3.77 -1.64 -14.75
N ASN A 68 -4.99 -2.07 -15.07
CA ASN A 68 -6.04 -1.16 -15.57
C ASN A 68 -6.70 -0.29 -14.48
N ASN A 69 -6.55 -0.65 -13.20
CA ASN A 69 -7.16 0.02 -12.06
C ASN A 69 -6.14 0.63 -11.09
N LEU A 70 -4.85 0.56 -11.44
CA LEU A 70 -3.77 1.01 -10.58
C LEU A 70 -3.82 2.51 -10.36
N GLU A 71 -4.08 3.27 -11.41
CA GLU A 71 -4.28 4.73 -11.33
C GLU A 71 -5.38 5.09 -10.33
N TYR A 72 -6.54 4.44 -10.45
CA TYR A 72 -7.66 4.64 -9.53
C TYR A 72 -7.32 4.25 -8.08
N LEU A 73 -6.57 3.16 -7.88
CA LEU A 73 -6.08 2.78 -6.55
C LEU A 73 -5.22 3.89 -5.94
N ILE A 74 -4.29 4.46 -6.72
CA ILE A 74 -3.36 5.51 -6.28
C ILE A 74 -4.10 6.81 -5.99
N GLU A 75 -5.01 7.24 -6.85
CA GLU A 75 -5.83 8.45 -6.66
C GLU A 75 -6.64 8.41 -5.35
N ARG A 76 -7.01 7.22 -4.89
CA ARG A 76 -7.77 7.01 -3.65
C ARG A 76 -6.89 6.96 -2.40
N LEU A 77 -5.56 6.86 -2.53
CA LEU A 77 -4.63 6.75 -1.41
C LEU A 77 -4.79 7.90 -0.38
N PRO A 78 -4.89 9.18 -0.79
CA PRO A 78 -5.04 10.30 0.15
C PRO A 78 -6.32 10.25 1.00
N GLN A 79 -7.30 9.43 0.59
CA GLN A 79 -8.61 9.35 1.23
C GLN A 79 -8.67 8.19 2.25
N VAL A 80 -7.60 7.38 2.37
CA VAL A 80 -7.56 6.20 3.25
C VAL A 80 -7.38 6.61 4.71
N THR A 81 -8.49 6.84 5.40
CA THR A 81 -8.53 7.24 6.81
C THR A 81 -8.66 6.06 7.78
N ASN A 82 -9.05 4.87 7.30
CA ASN A 82 -9.19 3.68 8.15
C ASN A 82 -7.79 3.13 8.52
N PRO A 83 -7.40 3.09 9.82
CA PRO A 83 -6.07 2.62 10.22
C PRO A 83 -5.80 1.15 9.90
N GLY A 84 -6.84 0.33 9.69
CA GLY A 84 -6.71 -1.03 9.19
C GLY A 84 -6.33 -1.04 7.70
N CYS A 85 -6.97 -0.20 6.90
CA CYS A 85 -6.74 -0.10 5.45
C CYS A 85 -5.40 0.54 5.11
N GLN A 86 -4.96 1.57 5.84
CA GLN A 86 -3.69 2.27 5.60
C GLN A 86 -2.50 1.31 5.43
N ARG A 87 -2.44 0.25 6.27
CA ARG A 87 -1.38 -0.77 6.19
C ARG A 87 -1.41 -1.53 4.87
N HIS A 88 -2.60 -1.94 4.43
CA HIS A 88 -2.78 -2.70 3.19
C HIS A 88 -2.40 -1.85 1.98
N TYR A 89 -2.87 -0.59 1.93
CA TYR A 89 -2.54 0.35 0.86
C TYR A 89 -1.04 0.68 0.80
N ALA A 90 -0.42 1.02 1.93
CA ALA A 90 1.01 1.28 1.99
C ALA A 90 1.83 0.08 1.52
N LYS A 91 1.41 -1.14 1.89
CA LYS A 91 2.08 -2.37 1.48
C LYS A 91 1.90 -2.68 -0.01
N ILE A 92 0.71 -2.47 -0.57
CA ILE A 92 0.49 -2.59 -2.02
C ILE A 92 1.41 -1.63 -2.76
N LEU A 93 1.48 -0.36 -2.35
CA LEU A 93 2.32 0.63 -3.01
C LEU A 93 3.82 0.33 -2.88
N MET A 94 4.26 -0.20 -1.74
CA MET A 94 5.64 -0.70 -1.57
C MET A 94 5.97 -1.78 -2.61
N HIS A 95 5.13 -2.79 -2.76
CA HIS A 95 5.38 -3.85 -3.72
C HIS A 95 5.24 -3.38 -5.17
N ALA A 96 4.24 -2.56 -5.47
CA ALA A 96 4.04 -2.00 -6.80
C ALA A 96 5.27 -1.19 -7.27
N THR A 97 5.87 -0.42 -6.37
CA THR A 97 7.07 0.36 -6.67
C THR A 97 8.36 -0.48 -6.73
N GLU A 98 8.37 -1.66 -6.10
CA GLU A 98 9.47 -2.66 -6.12
C GLU A 98 9.43 -3.55 -7.37
N GLU A 99 8.31 -3.59 -8.09
CA GLU A 99 8.18 -4.35 -9.33
C GLU A 99 9.26 -4.01 -10.35
N LYS A 100 9.63 -5.01 -11.16
CA LYS A 100 10.69 -4.87 -12.17
C LYS A 100 10.28 -3.85 -13.24
N GLU A 101 11.24 -3.11 -13.79
CA GLU A 101 11.01 -2.04 -14.78
C GLU A 101 10.19 -2.48 -16.01
N GLN A 102 10.33 -3.73 -16.45
CA GLN A 102 9.59 -4.28 -17.58
C GLN A 102 8.20 -4.82 -17.24
N SER A 103 7.82 -4.87 -15.96
CA SER A 103 6.51 -5.39 -15.56
C SER A 103 5.38 -4.44 -16.00
N PRO A 104 4.19 -4.95 -16.35
CA PRO A 104 3.04 -4.10 -16.70
C PRO A 104 2.69 -3.10 -15.59
N VAL A 105 2.81 -3.52 -14.33
CA VAL A 105 2.53 -2.69 -13.15
C VAL A 105 3.50 -1.52 -13.04
N LYS A 106 4.81 -1.77 -13.17
CA LYS A 106 5.82 -0.72 -13.10
C LYS A 106 5.71 0.26 -14.27
N GLN A 107 5.45 -0.26 -15.48
CA GLN A 107 5.21 0.58 -16.65
C GLN A 107 3.97 1.48 -16.48
N LYS A 108 2.88 0.95 -15.92
CA LYS A 108 1.69 1.75 -15.59
C LYS A 108 1.96 2.76 -14.49
N LEU A 109 2.68 2.39 -13.43
CA LEU A 109 3.07 3.35 -12.39
C LEU A 109 3.90 4.50 -12.97
N ASN A 110 4.83 4.21 -13.86
CA ASN A 110 5.68 5.21 -14.50
C ASN A 110 4.90 6.18 -15.40
N SER A 111 3.69 5.83 -15.85
CA SER A 111 2.85 6.69 -16.68
C SER A 111 1.83 7.54 -15.93
N ILE A 112 1.64 7.31 -14.62
CA ILE A 112 0.70 8.07 -13.77
C ILE A 112 1.44 9.01 -12.83
N ASP A 113 0.82 10.12 -12.43
CA ASP A 113 1.38 10.99 -11.40
C ASP A 113 1.22 10.35 -10.01
N LEU A 114 2.34 10.20 -9.28
CA LEU A 114 2.37 9.65 -7.93
C LEU A 114 2.60 10.73 -6.87
N GLU A 115 2.75 12.01 -7.23
CA GLU A 115 3.03 13.08 -6.26
C GLU A 115 2.05 13.09 -5.08
N PRO A 116 0.70 13.03 -5.29
CA PRO A 116 -0.24 13.03 -4.18
C PRO A 116 -0.11 11.79 -3.28
N ALA A 117 0.30 10.67 -3.87
CA ALA A 117 0.56 9.45 -3.11
C ALA A 117 1.85 9.56 -2.31
N VAL A 118 2.91 10.14 -2.88
CA VAL A 118 4.18 10.41 -2.19
C VAL A 118 3.96 11.34 -0.99
N GLU A 119 3.21 12.43 -1.16
CA GLU A 119 2.83 13.33 -0.06
C GLU A 119 2.09 12.56 1.04
N GLN A 120 1.07 11.78 0.69
CA GLN A 120 0.32 10.99 1.66
C GLN A 120 1.18 9.96 2.42
N LEU A 121 2.17 9.35 1.75
CA LEU A 121 3.11 8.43 2.39
C LEU A 121 3.99 9.14 3.42
N PHE A 122 4.44 10.37 3.14
CA PHE A 122 5.15 11.20 4.12
C PHE A 122 4.25 11.61 5.28
N ASP A 123 3.00 12.03 5.01
CA ASP A 123 2.02 12.34 6.05
C ASP A 123 1.82 11.15 7.01
N TRP A 124 1.69 9.94 6.48
CA TRP A 124 1.61 8.72 7.29
C TRP A 124 2.89 8.46 8.08
N MET A 125 4.05 8.78 7.51
CA MET A 125 5.34 8.61 8.17
C MET A 125 5.47 9.50 9.41
N ILE A 126 5.06 10.77 9.30
CA ILE A 126 5.26 11.77 10.35
C ILE A 126 4.14 11.76 11.41
N ASP A 127 2.91 11.33 11.07
CA ASP A 127 1.80 11.33 12.03
C ASP A 127 2.06 10.36 13.21
N PRO A 128 2.14 10.84 14.46
CA PRO A 128 2.37 9.99 15.64
C PRO A 128 1.25 8.96 15.89
N LYS A 129 0.04 9.16 15.36
CA LYS A 129 -1.11 8.25 15.51
C LYS A 129 -1.08 7.10 14.51
N VAL A 130 -0.34 7.24 13.41
CA VAL A 130 -0.25 6.19 12.38
C VAL A 130 0.60 5.02 12.89
N LYS A 131 0.09 3.80 12.65
CA LYS A 131 0.73 2.57 13.14
C LYS A 131 2.10 2.38 12.50
N ILE A 132 3.06 1.92 13.30
CA ILE A 132 4.44 1.64 12.89
C ILE A 132 4.54 0.84 11.59
N ALA A 133 3.73 -0.20 11.41
CA ALA A 133 3.75 -1.02 10.20
C ALA A 133 3.44 -0.21 8.92
N VAL A 134 2.52 0.76 9.00
CA VAL A 134 2.19 1.66 7.88
C VAL A 134 3.41 2.50 7.54
N LYS A 135 4.05 3.10 8.53
CA LYS A 135 5.27 3.93 8.37
C LYS A 135 6.40 3.18 7.70
N VAL A 136 6.60 1.90 8.08
CA VAL A 136 7.64 1.06 7.46
C VAL A 136 7.34 0.82 5.98
N PHE A 137 6.11 0.44 5.62
CA PHE A 137 5.75 0.23 4.21
C PHE A 137 5.80 1.52 3.40
N ALA A 138 5.33 2.64 3.98
CA ALA A 138 5.44 3.95 3.38
C ALA A 138 6.90 4.34 3.10
N GLY A 139 7.80 4.10 4.06
CA GLY A 139 9.23 4.38 3.88
C GLY A 139 9.87 3.57 2.78
N TRP A 140 9.51 2.29 2.61
CA TRP A 140 10.01 1.49 1.49
C TRP A 140 9.44 1.94 0.14
N ALA A 141 8.16 2.30 0.08
CA ALA A 141 7.57 2.87 -1.13
C ALA A 141 8.26 4.19 -1.54
N LEU A 142 8.47 5.11 -0.57
CA LEU A 142 9.22 6.35 -0.78
C LEU A 142 10.66 6.08 -1.21
N PHE A 143 11.34 5.13 -0.56
CA PHE A 143 12.68 4.70 -0.95
C PHE A 143 12.72 4.25 -2.42
N ASN A 144 11.76 3.44 -2.86
CA ASN A 144 11.69 2.98 -4.25
C ASN A 144 11.43 4.12 -5.25
N LEU A 145 10.76 5.19 -4.82
CA LEU A 145 10.40 6.35 -5.64
C LEU A 145 11.44 7.47 -5.66
N ARG A 146 12.47 7.41 -4.81
CA ARG A 146 13.49 8.46 -4.66
C ARG A 146 14.22 8.89 -5.95
N HIS A 147 14.38 7.96 -6.89
CA HIS A 147 15.03 8.24 -8.18
C HIS A 147 14.12 8.98 -9.15
N ARG A 148 12.81 8.80 -9.00
CA ARG A 148 11.79 9.47 -9.79
C ARG A 148 11.50 10.88 -9.28
N TYR A 149 11.54 11.05 -7.96
CA TYR A 149 11.26 12.31 -7.28
C TYR A 149 12.47 12.72 -6.42
N PRO A 150 13.39 13.55 -6.93
CA PRO A 150 14.65 13.87 -6.24
C PRO A 150 14.45 14.42 -4.82
N TRP A 151 13.42 15.23 -4.59
CA TRP A 151 13.11 15.78 -3.27
C TRP A 151 12.80 14.69 -2.22
N VAL A 152 12.31 13.52 -2.66
CA VAL A 152 12.09 12.37 -1.77
C VAL A 152 13.43 11.84 -1.25
N ALA A 153 14.48 11.85 -2.08
CA ALA A 153 15.81 11.43 -1.67
C ALA A 153 16.43 12.39 -0.64
N ASP A 154 16.09 13.68 -0.72
CA ASP A 154 16.55 14.71 0.22
C ASP A 154 15.79 14.64 1.55
N GLU A 155 14.48 14.42 1.51
CA GLU A 155 13.60 14.46 2.69
C GLU A 155 13.60 13.14 3.48
N LEU A 156 13.56 11.99 2.80
CA LEU A 156 13.42 10.68 3.43
C LEU A 156 14.49 10.37 4.51
N PRO A 157 15.79 10.71 4.34
CA PRO A 157 16.80 10.47 5.37
C PRO A 157 16.46 11.11 6.72
N ALA A 158 15.98 12.37 6.72
CA ALA A 158 15.64 13.08 7.94
C ALA A 158 14.46 12.40 8.68
N GLN A 159 13.46 11.96 7.92
CA GLN A 159 12.30 11.27 8.48
C GLN A 159 12.65 9.89 9.04
N LEU A 160 13.52 9.14 8.36
CA LEU A 160 14.04 7.87 8.87
C LEU A 160 14.86 8.05 10.16
N GLU A 161 15.67 9.10 10.24
CA GLU A 161 16.41 9.42 11.46
C GLU A 161 15.46 9.72 12.64
N PHE A 162 14.43 10.52 12.41
CA PHE A 162 13.41 10.79 13.44
C PHE A 162 12.67 9.52 13.89
N LEU A 163 12.25 8.69 12.93
CA LEU A 163 11.56 7.42 13.22
C LEU A 163 12.42 6.42 13.99
N THR A 164 13.71 6.36 13.70
CA THR A 164 14.63 5.45 14.39
C THR A 164 14.95 5.94 15.80
N ARG A 165 15.12 7.24 16.02
CA ARG A 165 15.41 7.78 17.36
C ARG A 165 14.27 7.51 18.36
N ASN A 166 13.02 7.68 17.93
CA ASN A 166 11.84 7.64 18.81
C ASN A 166 11.02 6.35 18.70
N GLY A 167 11.53 5.36 17.96
CA GLY A 167 10.77 4.19 17.55
C GLY A 167 11.04 2.94 18.39
N THR A 168 10.13 1.96 18.30
CA THR A 168 10.34 0.60 18.82
C THR A 168 11.52 -0.11 18.14
N ALA A 169 12.01 -1.21 18.72
CA ALA A 169 13.08 -2.02 18.12
C ALA A 169 12.80 -2.44 16.66
N ALA A 170 11.54 -2.72 16.33
CA ALA A 170 11.14 -3.11 14.98
C ALA A 170 11.31 -1.97 13.95
N ILE A 171 10.85 -0.75 14.27
CA ILE A 171 10.99 0.40 13.36
C ILE A 171 12.43 0.90 13.32
N GLN A 172 13.18 0.77 14.43
CA GLN A 172 14.62 1.04 14.45
C GLN A 172 15.38 0.13 13.48
N SER A 173 15.09 -1.17 13.50
CA SER A 173 15.71 -2.13 12.58
C SER A 173 15.36 -1.81 11.12
N ALA A 174 14.09 -1.54 10.83
CA ALA A 174 13.64 -1.18 9.48
C ALA A 174 14.28 0.13 8.98
N GLY A 175 14.30 1.17 9.82
CA GLY A 175 14.90 2.46 9.49
C GLY A 175 16.40 2.36 9.26
N LYS A 176 17.15 1.66 10.14
CA LYS A 176 18.59 1.40 9.94
C LYS A 176 18.87 0.67 8.63
N LYS A 177 18.03 -0.30 8.25
CA LYS A 177 18.14 -0.98 6.96
C LYS A 177 17.93 -0.01 5.79
N MET A 178 16.87 0.79 5.81
CA MET A 178 16.60 1.80 4.77
C MET A 178 17.74 2.82 4.66
N THR A 179 18.22 3.36 5.78
CA THR A 179 19.35 4.30 5.80
C THR A 179 20.63 3.69 5.22
N LYS A 180 20.91 2.41 5.52
CA LYS A 180 22.05 1.70 4.94
C LYS A 180 21.91 1.58 3.42
N GLU A 181 20.72 1.21 2.94
CA GLU A 181 20.43 1.08 1.50
C GLU A 181 20.60 2.43 0.77
N LEU A 182 20.08 3.52 1.34
CA LEU A 182 20.22 4.88 0.80
C LEU A 182 21.69 5.26 0.61
N ARG A 183 22.55 4.97 1.59
CA ARG A 183 23.99 5.25 1.51
C ARG A 183 24.70 4.39 0.48
N SER A 184 24.25 3.15 0.27
CA SER A 184 24.87 2.21 -0.67
C SER A 184 24.44 2.42 -2.12
N LYS A 185 23.33 3.11 -2.35
CA LYS A 185 22.75 3.40 -3.67
C LYS A 185 22.43 4.90 -3.77
N PRO A 186 23.47 5.76 -3.77
CA PRO A 186 23.29 7.18 -3.96
C PRO A 186 22.62 7.47 -5.31
N LEU A 187 21.99 8.65 -5.40
CA LEU A 187 21.46 9.20 -6.65
C LEU A 187 22.57 9.31 -7.71
#